data_AF-A0A966TP46-F1
#
_entry.id   AF-A0A966TP46-F1
#
_cell.length_a   1.000
_cell.length_b   1.000
_cell.length_c   1.000
_cell.angle_alpha   90.00
_cell.angle_beta   90.00
_cell.angle_gamma   90.00
#
_symmetry.space_group_name_H-M   'P 1'
#
loop_
_entity.id
_entity.type
_entity.pdbx_description
1 polymer ?
#
loop_
_entity_poly.entity_id
_entity_poly.type
_entity_poly.pdbx_seq_one_letter_code
_entity_poly.pdbx_strand_id
1 'polypeptide(L)'
;DEYTKDTFRSISKEDFLGLNDEKLNAFLRENRFPAKHTAQSVKSSVKADELKPLALVEYLEDANSQMFGTAIIEAEVYRSNDAGKTWKRLQSAEWTGFAHVIRQDPQNSDLLFLGTEMGLFISLDGGANWMRSKYQNLPWYALVRDLKISNSGDLAIGTHGRGIYVLDNLSSLRALAKSDLSKDVIFYPVKPFVYDVSPQTPSGYGNLEGWTAGNKTYLPAFEYFLKERSSLAVKIMIYDSKGNKIKDLNGGTAKGLNKVYWGLDQNPCKVATGGFTAGSPVLFASVIGPRAPIGTYKAVISIGDKKFEQSFQLLENPAKGFTAAKLDLLFKQTMRLFTVQEELYYLVDSLNKRMTAIKKIETRTAAEEKTLQQLDSLR
;
A
#
# COMPACT_ATOMS: atom_id res chain seq x y z
N ASP A 1 -20.44 -8.63 -55.27
CA ASP A 1 -19.88 -9.89 -54.74
C ASP A 1 -18.58 -10.24 -55.43
N GLU A 2 -17.49 -9.60 -54.99
CA GLU A 2 -16.11 -9.90 -55.35
C GLU A 2 -15.48 -10.85 -54.32
N TYR A 3 -14.49 -11.64 -54.72
CA TYR A 3 -13.73 -12.46 -53.77
C TYR A 3 -12.68 -11.59 -53.06
N THR A 4 -12.57 -11.76 -51.74
CA THR A 4 -11.58 -11.06 -50.90
C THR A 4 -10.62 -12.07 -50.30
N LYS A 5 -9.52 -11.60 -49.68
CA LYS A 5 -8.58 -12.48 -48.97
C LYS A 5 -9.29 -13.38 -47.95
N ASP A 6 -10.27 -12.83 -47.24
CA ASP A 6 -11.03 -13.57 -46.22
C ASP A 6 -11.89 -14.70 -46.80
N THR A 7 -12.29 -14.60 -48.08
CA THR A 7 -12.97 -15.70 -48.79
C THR A 7 -12.16 -16.99 -48.77
N PHE A 8 -10.83 -16.90 -48.74
CA PHE A 8 -9.93 -18.06 -48.88
C PHE A 8 -9.35 -18.56 -47.55
N ARG A 9 -9.55 -17.85 -46.43
CA ARG A 9 -8.93 -18.20 -45.12
C ARG A 9 -9.46 -19.50 -44.53
N SER A 10 -10.70 -19.87 -44.82
CA SER A 10 -11.36 -21.05 -44.20
C SER A 10 -12.25 -21.82 -45.18
N ILE A 11 -12.08 -21.59 -46.49
CA ILE A 11 -12.83 -22.32 -47.52
C ILE A 11 -12.36 -23.77 -47.63
N SER A 12 -13.30 -24.70 -47.79
CA SER A 12 -12.97 -26.10 -48.04
C SER A 12 -12.36 -26.29 -49.42
N LYS A 13 -11.69 -27.43 -49.65
CA LYS A 13 -11.14 -27.79 -50.97
C LYS A 13 -12.27 -27.88 -52.00
N GLU A 14 -13.38 -28.47 -51.61
CA GLU A 14 -14.56 -28.70 -52.44
C GLU A 14 -15.21 -27.37 -52.85
N ASP A 15 -15.41 -26.46 -51.90
CA ASP A 15 -16.00 -25.14 -52.15
C ASP A 15 -15.07 -24.26 -52.99
N PHE A 16 -13.75 -24.37 -52.78
CA PHE A 16 -12.76 -23.64 -53.57
C PHE A 16 -12.80 -24.05 -55.06
N LEU A 17 -12.94 -25.34 -55.34
CA LEU A 17 -13.06 -25.84 -56.72
C LEU A 17 -14.35 -25.37 -57.40
N GLY A 18 -15.40 -25.12 -56.62
CA GLY A 18 -16.70 -24.59 -57.07
C GLY A 18 -16.76 -23.08 -57.31
N LEU A 19 -15.70 -22.31 -57.02
CA LEU A 19 -15.69 -20.86 -57.23
C LEU A 19 -15.88 -20.46 -58.70
N ASN A 20 -16.37 -19.26 -58.97
CA ASN A 20 -16.49 -18.75 -60.33
C ASN A 20 -15.10 -18.36 -60.89
N ASP A 21 -14.76 -18.87 -62.07
CA ASP A 21 -13.44 -18.67 -62.67
C ASP A 21 -13.15 -17.20 -63.05
N GLU A 22 -14.15 -16.45 -63.50
CA GLU A 22 -13.97 -15.03 -63.84
C GLU A 22 -13.67 -14.20 -62.58
N LYS A 23 -14.41 -14.45 -61.50
CA LYS A 23 -14.21 -13.77 -60.22
C LYS A 23 -12.86 -14.14 -59.57
N LEU A 24 -12.45 -15.41 -59.67
CA LEU A 24 -11.15 -15.85 -59.18
C LEU A 24 -10.01 -15.24 -59.99
N ASN A 25 -10.13 -15.17 -61.32
CA ASN A 25 -9.16 -14.48 -62.18
C ASN A 25 -9.09 -12.98 -61.90
N ALA A 26 -10.22 -12.32 -61.64
CA ALA A 26 -10.27 -10.92 -61.24
C ALA A 26 -9.48 -10.69 -59.95
N PHE A 27 -9.74 -11.50 -58.90
CA PHE A 27 -9.01 -11.46 -57.64
C PHE A 27 -7.49 -11.64 -57.83
N LEU A 28 -7.06 -12.65 -58.60
CA LEU A 28 -5.64 -12.92 -58.85
C LEU A 28 -4.95 -11.74 -59.55
N ARG A 29 -5.63 -11.12 -60.52
CA ARG A 29 -5.10 -9.97 -61.27
C ARG A 29 -5.03 -8.71 -60.41
N GLU A 30 -6.08 -8.40 -59.67
CA GLU A 30 -6.16 -7.22 -58.78
C GLU A 30 -5.10 -7.27 -57.69
N ASN A 31 -4.80 -8.47 -57.19
CA ASN A 31 -3.77 -8.70 -56.18
C ASN A 31 -2.38 -9.01 -56.79
N ARG A 32 -2.18 -8.75 -58.09
CA ARG A 32 -0.89 -8.83 -58.80
C ARG A 32 -0.19 -10.19 -58.71
N PHE A 33 -0.94 -11.29 -58.74
CA PHE A 33 -0.34 -12.61 -58.90
C PHE A 33 0.34 -12.72 -60.27
N PRO A 34 1.42 -13.52 -60.40
CA PRO A 34 2.06 -13.78 -61.68
C PRO A 34 1.04 -14.31 -62.70
N ALA A 35 1.06 -13.78 -63.93
CA ALA A 35 0.08 -14.10 -64.98
C ALA A 35 -0.04 -15.60 -65.35
N LYS A 36 0.96 -16.41 -64.98
CA LYS A 36 0.93 -17.88 -65.09
C LYS A 36 -0.10 -18.55 -64.17
N HIS A 37 -0.55 -17.86 -63.13
CA HIS A 37 -1.57 -18.35 -62.20
C HIS A 37 -2.95 -17.85 -62.64
N THR A 38 -3.72 -18.73 -63.27
CA THR A 38 -5.12 -18.53 -63.63
C THR A 38 -6.03 -19.33 -62.69
N ALA A 39 -7.32 -19.03 -62.69
CA ALA A 39 -8.33 -19.80 -61.97
C ALA A 39 -8.21 -21.31 -62.27
N GLN A 40 -8.01 -21.69 -63.53
CA GLN A 40 -7.85 -23.09 -63.93
C GLN A 40 -6.54 -23.70 -63.41
N SER A 41 -5.41 -22.99 -63.47
CA SER A 41 -4.14 -23.53 -62.98
C SER A 41 -4.15 -23.67 -61.46
N VAL A 42 -4.67 -22.66 -60.75
CA VAL A 42 -4.73 -22.65 -59.28
C VAL A 42 -5.68 -23.73 -58.77
N LYS A 43 -6.87 -23.88 -59.38
CA LYS A 43 -7.79 -24.98 -59.05
C LYS A 43 -7.20 -26.35 -59.37
N SER A 44 -6.43 -26.47 -60.45
CA SER A 44 -5.75 -27.74 -60.77
C SER A 44 -4.73 -28.12 -59.70
N SER A 45 -3.91 -27.16 -59.25
CA SER A 45 -2.97 -27.38 -58.15
C SER A 45 -3.67 -27.67 -56.82
N VAL A 46 -4.81 -27.03 -56.53
CA VAL A 46 -5.61 -27.35 -55.34
C VAL A 46 -6.24 -28.73 -55.44
N LYS A 47 -6.73 -29.13 -56.61
CA LYS A 47 -7.28 -30.46 -56.86
C LYS A 47 -6.22 -31.56 -56.66
N ALA A 48 -4.99 -31.29 -57.10
CA ALA A 48 -3.84 -32.18 -56.97
C ALA A 48 -3.15 -32.15 -55.59
N ASP A 49 -3.68 -31.39 -54.62
CA ASP A 49 -3.09 -31.20 -53.27
C ASP A 49 -1.69 -30.58 -53.26
N GLU A 50 -1.26 -29.97 -54.36
CA GLU A 50 0.01 -29.24 -54.48
C GLU A 50 -0.08 -27.84 -53.85
N LEU A 51 -1.29 -27.28 -53.78
CA LEU A 51 -1.57 -25.95 -53.23
C LEU A 51 -2.79 -26.03 -52.32
N LYS A 52 -2.76 -25.36 -51.17
CA LYS A 52 -3.97 -25.17 -50.34
C LYS A 52 -4.64 -23.83 -50.70
N PRO A 53 -5.97 -23.70 -50.61
CA PRO A 53 -6.65 -22.41 -50.79
C PRO A 53 -6.04 -21.25 -49.97
N LEU A 54 -5.62 -21.56 -48.74
CA LEU A 54 -4.95 -20.61 -47.83
C LEU A 54 -3.67 -20.00 -48.41
N ALA A 55 -2.98 -20.70 -49.32
CA ALA A 55 -1.73 -20.21 -49.92
C ALA A 55 -1.94 -18.94 -50.76
N LEU A 56 -3.15 -18.70 -51.29
CA LEU A 56 -3.48 -17.43 -51.95
C LEU A 56 -3.53 -16.26 -50.94
N VAL A 57 -3.90 -16.53 -49.68
CA VAL A 57 -3.87 -15.54 -48.61
C VAL A 57 -2.44 -15.30 -48.17
N GLU A 58 -1.69 -16.37 -47.92
CA GLU A 58 -0.28 -16.32 -47.50
C GLU A 58 0.61 -15.60 -48.52
N TYR A 59 0.37 -15.77 -49.82
CA TYR A 59 1.09 -15.06 -50.87
C TYR A 59 0.90 -13.53 -50.80
N LEU A 60 -0.24 -13.08 -50.26
CA LEU A 60 -0.59 -11.66 -50.15
C LEU A 60 -0.33 -11.08 -48.76
N GLU A 61 0.22 -11.88 -47.85
CA GLU A 61 0.59 -11.49 -46.49
C GLU A 61 2.12 -11.41 -46.40
N ASP A 62 2.65 -10.22 -46.10
CA ASP A 62 4.07 -10.07 -45.76
C ASP A 62 4.29 -10.35 -44.26
N ALA A 63 5.55 -10.53 -43.84
CA ALA A 63 5.91 -10.75 -42.44
C ALA A 63 5.39 -9.66 -41.47
N ASN A 64 5.01 -8.48 -41.99
CA ASN A 64 4.40 -7.41 -41.20
C ASN A 64 2.89 -7.60 -41.03
N SER A 65 2.18 -8.13 -42.02
CA SER A 65 0.72 -8.36 -41.94
C SER A 65 0.32 -9.39 -40.88
N GLN A 66 1.20 -10.34 -40.54
CA GLN A 66 1.01 -11.25 -39.40
C GLN A 66 1.14 -10.58 -38.03
N MET A 67 1.82 -9.43 -37.91
CA MET A 67 1.92 -8.68 -36.63
C MET A 67 0.62 -7.93 -36.27
N PHE A 68 -0.21 -7.59 -37.24
CA PHE A 68 -1.42 -6.77 -37.02
C PHE A 68 -2.73 -7.58 -37.01
N GLY A 69 -2.69 -8.86 -37.41
CA GLY A 69 -3.87 -9.74 -37.48
C GLY A 69 -3.96 -10.78 -36.35
N THR A 70 -2.89 -11.02 -35.60
CA THR A 70 -2.97 -11.85 -34.38
C THR A 70 -3.74 -11.10 -33.31
N ALA A 71 -4.86 -11.68 -32.86
CA ALA A 71 -5.51 -11.24 -31.64
C ALA A 71 -4.44 -11.16 -30.54
N ILE A 72 -4.27 -9.99 -29.94
CA ILE A 72 -3.40 -9.82 -28.78
C ILE A 72 -4.01 -10.69 -27.69
N ILE A 73 -3.40 -11.86 -27.46
CA ILE A 73 -3.69 -12.67 -26.29
C ILE A 73 -3.16 -11.83 -25.12
N GLU A 74 -4.07 -11.26 -24.33
CA GLU A 74 -3.73 -10.52 -23.12
C GLU A 74 -2.79 -11.34 -22.22
N ALA A 75 -2.15 -10.69 -21.24
CA ALA A 75 -1.27 -11.38 -20.30
C ALA A 75 -1.90 -12.65 -19.71
N GLU A 76 -1.31 -13.80 -20.01
CA GLU A 76 -1.71 -15.07 -19.42
C GLU A 76 -0.74 -15.47 -18.32
N VAL A 77 -1.30 -15.72 -17.15
CA VAL A 77 -0.55 -16.22 -16.00
C VAL A 77 -1.01 -17.65 -15.76
N TYR A 78 -0.07 -18.57 -15.59
CA TYR A 78 -0.36 -19.97 -15.33
C TYR A 78 0.26 -20.41 -14.00
N ARG A 79 -0.43 -21.30 -13.29
CA ARG A 79 0.07 -21.93 -12.06
C ARG A 79 0.05 -23.44 -12.24
N SER A 80 1.15 -24.08 -11.87
CA SER A 80 1.22 -25.53 -11.67
C SER A 80 1.31 -25.83 -10.17
N ASN A 81 0.68 -26.92 -9.74
CA ASN A 81 0.79 -27.47 -8.38
C ASN A 81 1.50 -28.83 -8.35
N ASP A 82 2.03 -29.28 -9.49
CA ASP A 82 2.55 -30.65 -9.69
C ASP A 82 3.89 -30.64 -10.44
N ALA A 83 4.73 -29.64 -10.16
CA ALA A 83 6.05 -29.46 -10.74
C ALA A 83 6.04 -29.32 -12.28
N GLY A 84 4.99 -28.71 -12.83
CA GLY A 84 4.87 -28.37 -14.25
C GLY A 84 4.21 -29.44 -15.12
N LYS A 85 3.68 -30.53 -14.53
CA LYS A 85 2.97 -31.57 -15.28
C LYS A 85 1.63 -31.06 -15.81
N THR A 86 0.91 -30.29 -15.00
CA THR A 86 -0.33 -29.62 -15.38
C THR A 86 -0.27 -28.14 -15.04
N TRP A 87 -0.94 -27.32 -15.85
CA TRP A 87 -1.00 -25.88 -15.71
C TRP A 87 -2.44 -25.42 -15.71
N LYS A 88 -2.81 -24.63 -14.70
CA LYS A 88 -4.10 -23.95 -14.64
C LYS A 88 -3.87 -22.49 -14.98
N ARG A 89 -4.62 -21.99 -15.97
CA ARG A 89 -4.66 -20.55 -16.28
C ARG A 89 -5.29 -19.81 -15.09
N LEU A 90 -4.60 -18.77 -14.63
CA LEU A 90 -5.13 -17.79 -13.68
C LEU A 90 -5.74 -16.64 -14.48
N GLN A 91 -6.91 -16.17 -14.04
CA GLN A 91 -7.64 -15.08 -14.67
C GLN A 91 -8.16 -14.15 -13.58
N SER A 92 -8.09 -12.85 -13.84
CA SER A 92 -8.66 -11.82 -12.97
C SER A 92 -8.95 -10.58 -13.79
N ALA A 93 -10.08 -9.93 -13.50
CA ALA A 93 -10.39 -8.62 -14.08
C ALA A 93 -9.59 -7.47 -13.44
N GLU A 94 -8.92 -7.73 -12.31
CA GLU A 94 -8.21 -6.71 -11.55
C GLU A 94 -6.86 -6.33 -12.18
N TRP A 95 -6.16 -7.30 -12.76
CA TRP A 95 -4.92 -7.03 -13.48
C TRP A 95 -5.19 -6.71 -14.95
N THR A 96 -4.35 -5.86 -15.51
CA THR A 96 -4.40 -5.45 -16.91
C THR A 96 -2.98 -5.20 -17.43
N GLY A 97 -2.83 -5.10 -18.75
CA GLY A 97 -1.55 -4.91 -19.42
C GLY A 97 -0.68 -6.17 -19.46
N PHE A 98 0.46 -6.09 -20.14
CA PHE A 98 1.36 -7.25 -20.26
C PHE A 98 1.99 -7.62 -18.90
N ALA A 99 1.91 -8.89 -18.52
CA ALA A 99 2.61 -9.42 -17.35
C ALA A 99 4.10 -9.57 -17.67
N HIS A 100 4.95 -8.96 -16.84
CA HIS A 100 6.41 -9.04 -17.00
C HIS A 100 7.04 -10.01 -16.02
N VAL A 101 6.49 -10.11 -14.82
CA VAL A 101 7.09 -10.89 -13.74
C VAL A 101 6.03 -11.38 -12.78
N ILE A 102 6.14 -12.65 -12.36
CA ILE A 102 5.41 -13.18 -11.23
C ILE A 102 6.40 -13.78 -10.22
N ARG A 103 6.12 -13.58 -8.93
CA ARG A 103 6.88 -14.17 -7.82
C ARG A 103 5.93 -14.72 -6.77
N GLN A 104 6.20 -15.93 -6.33
CA GLN A 104 5.60 -16.54 -5.14
C GLN A 104 6.45 -16.20 -3.92
N ASP A 105 5.81 -15.95 -2.78
CA ASP A 105 6.52 -15.77 -1.52
C ASP A 105 7.15 -17.10 -1.06
N PRO A 106 8.44 -17.11 -0.68
CA PRO A 106 9.12 -18.34 -0.28
C PRO A 106 8.63 -18.93 1.05
N GLN A 107 7.86 -18.20 1.86
CA GLN A 107 7.33 -18.66 3.15
C GLN A 107 5.82 -18.91 3.12
N ASN A 108 5.13 -18.50 2.04
CA ASN A 108 3.71 -18.71 1.84
C ASN A 108 3.39 -18.89 0.34
N SER A 109 3.07 -20.12 -0.06
CA SER A 109 2.78 -20.48 -1.44
C SER A 109 1.55 -19.78 -2.04
N ASP A 110 0.66 -19.26 -1.20
CA ASP A 110 -0.56 -18.57 -1.65
C ASP A 110 -0.37 -17.06 -1.82
N LEU A 111 0.71 -16.50 -1.26
CA LEU A 111 1.05 -15.09 -1.45
C LEU A 111 1.82 -14.92 -2.76
N LEU A 112 1.18 -14.31 -3.75
CA LEU A 112 1.74 -14.08 -5.09
C LEU A 112 1.82 -12.58 -5.39
N PHE A 113 2.85 -12.19 -6.14
CA PHE A 113 3.08 -10.84 -6.62
C PHE A 113 3.22 -10.87 -8.14
N LEU A 114 2.39 -10.11 -8.84
CA LEU A 114 2.40 -9.97 -10.30
C LEU A 114 2.74 -8.54 -10.68
N GLY A 115 3.83 -8.35 -11.41
CA GLY A 115 4.19 -7.09 -12.02
C GLY A 115 3.74 -7.03 -13.48
N THR A 116 2.97 -6.00 -13.82
CA THR A 116 2.53 -5.73 -15.21
C THR A 116 2.88 -4.31 -15.63
N GLU A 117 2.59 -3.97 -16.88
CA GLU A 117 2.61 -2.60 -17.41
C GLU A 117 1.78 -1.61 -16.59
N MET A 118 0.72 -2.12 -15.96
CA MET A 118 -0.24 -1.30 -15.27
C MET A 118 0.06 -1.19 -13.78
N GLY A 119 0.90 -2.03 -13.17
CA GLY A 119 1.15 -1.95 -11.73
C GLY A 119 1.66 -3.24 -11.09
N LEU A 120 1.75 -3.21 -9.76
CA LEU A 120 1.90 -4.40 -8.93
C LEU A 120 0.52 -4.90 -8.48
N PHE A 121 0.28 -6.19 -8.64
CA PHE A 121 -0.89 -6.89 -8.11
C PHE A 121 -0.46 -7.96 -7.12
N ILE A 122 -1.28 -8.15 -6.09
CA ILE A 122 -1.05 -9.10 -5.00
C ILE A 122 -2.24 -10.06 -4.95
N SER A 123 -1.94 -11.35 -4.81
CA SER A 123 -2.91 -12.38 -4.44
C SER A 123 -2.56 -12.91 -3.06
N LEU A 124 -3.58 -13.14 -2.24
CA LEU A 124 -3.44 -13.73 -0.91
C LEU A 124 -3.87 -15.21 -0.86
N ASP A 125 -4.45 -15.73 -1.93
CA ASP A 125 -5.10 -17.06 -2.00
C ASP A 125 -4.62 -17.88 -3.21
N GLY A 126 -3.36 -17.71 -3.58
CA GLY A 126 -2.70 -18.52 -4.59
C GLY A 126 -3.19 -18.27 -6.02
N GLY A 127 -3.79 -17.12 -6.25
CA GLY A 127 -4.13 -16.58 -7.56
C GLY A 127 -5.61 -16.67 -7.88
N ALA A 128 -6.47 -17.01 -6.90
CA ALA A 128 -7.91 -17.03 -7.08
C ALA A 128 -8.49 -15.61 -7.09
N ASN A 129 -7.98 -14.73 -6.23
CA ASN A 129 -8.34 -13.31 -6.18
C ASN A 129 -7.09 -12.44 -6.20
N TRP A 130 -7.18 -11.31 -6.90
CA TRP A 130 -6.08 -10.36 -7.03
C TRP A 130 -6.53 -8.98 -6.61
N MET A 131 -5.60 -8.18 -6.13
CA MET A 131 -5.82 -6.77 -5.87
C MET A 131 -4.63 -5.98 -6.34
N ARG A 132 -4.88 -4.80 -6.91
CA ARG A 132 -3.81 -3.86 -7.18
C ARG A 132 -3.24 -3.31 -5.88
N SER A 133 -1.92 -3.36 -5.74
CA SER A 133 -1.26 -2.92 -4.52
C SER A 133 -1.25 -1.40 -4.41
N LYS A 134 -1.75 -0.91 -3.27
CA LYS A 134 -1.46 0.43 -2.73
C LYS A 134 -0.66 0.33 -1.43
N TYR A 135 -0.19 -0.88 -1.13
CA TYR A 135 0.43 -1.19 0.14
C TYR A 135 1.73 -0.39 0.28
N GLN A 136 1.92 0.21 1.46
CA GLN A 136 3.07 1.08 1.77
C GLN A 136 3.31 2.18 0.72
N ASN A 137 2.23 2.81 0.24
CA ASN A 137 2.29 3.95 -0.68
C ASN A 137 2.95 3.65 -2.04
N LEU A 138 2.91 2.39 -2.48
CA LEU A 138 3.33 2.04 -3.83
C LEU A 138 2.43 2.77 -4.87
N PRO A 139 3.01 3.40 -5.90
CA PRO A 139 2.21 4.09 -6.91
C PRO A 139 1.30 3.12 -7.66
N TRP A 140 0.04 3.53 -7.82
CA TRP A 140 -1.02 2.71 -8.43
C TRP A 140 -0.68 2.21 -9.85
N TYR A 141 -0.01 3.05 -10.66
CA TYR A 141 0.32 2.79 -12.07
C TYR A 141 1.83 2.81 -12.34
N ALA A 142 2.63 2.30 -11.41
CA ALA A 142 4.05 2.06 -11.68
C ALA A 142 4.20 0.75 -12.46
N LEU A 143 4.62 0.82 -13.72
CA LEU A 143 5.01 -0.35 -14.50
C LEU A 143 6.08 -1.13 -13.73
N VAL A 144 5.88 -2.44 -13.54
CA VAL A 144 6.79 -3.32 -12.81
C VAL A 144 7.47 -4.27 -13.78
N ARG A 145 8.81 -4.21 -13.85
CA ARG A 145 9.64 -5.08 -14.71
C ARG A 145 10.18 -6.30 -13.98
N ASP A 146 10.55 -6.15 -12.71
CA ASP A 146 11.13 -7.24 -11.93
C ASP A 146 10.75 -7.14 -10.44
N LEU A 147 10.80 -8.29 -9.78
CA LEU A 147 10.44 -8.48 -8.39
C LEU A 147 11.46 -9.42 -7.73
N LYS A 148 11.99 -9.04 -6.57
CA LYS A 148 12.88 -9.88 -5.78
C LYS A 148 12.50 -9.83 -4.30
N ILE A 149 12.24 -11.00 -3.72
CA ILE A 149 12.04 -11.14 -2.28
C ILE A 149 13.40 -11.42 -1.64
N SER A 150 13.76 -10.62 -0.65
CA SER A 150 14.97 -10.80 0.14
C SER A 150 14.79 -11.89 1.20
N ASN A 151 15.90 -12.40 1.75
CA ASN A 151 15.86 -13.34 2.87
C ASN A 151 15.29 -12.72 4.15
N SER A 152 15.42 -11.40 4.33
CA SER A 152 14.78 -10.65 5.43
C SER A 152 13.26 -10.54 5.26
N GLY A 153 12.73 -10.89 4.08
CA GLY A 153 11.32 -10.81 3.76
C GLY A 153 10.88 -9.44 3.28
N ASP A 154 11.75 -8.65 2.66
CA ASP A 154 11.40 -7.41 1.97
C ASP A 154 11.19 -7.70 0.48
N LEU A 155 10.28 -7.00 -0.20
CA LEU A 155 10.08 -7.13 -1.64
C LEU A 155 10.66 -5.90 -2.36
N ALA A 156 11.75 -6.10 -3.08
CA ALA A 156 12.26 -5.12 -4.03
C ALA A 156 11.46 -5.16 -5.34
N ILE A 157 11.07 -3.99 -5.83
CA ILE A 157 10.21 -3.79 -7.00
C ILE A 157 10.97 -2.91 -7.98
N GLY A 158 11.42 -3.50 -9.09
CA GLY A 158 12.03 -2.78 -10.19
C GLY A 158 10.94 -2.16 -11.06
N THR A 159 10.85 -0.82 -11.06
CA THR A 159 9.85 -0.10 -11.85
C THR A 159 10.46 0.55 -13.08
N HIS A 160 9.65 0.82 -14.11
CA HIS A 160 10.08 1.64 -15.24
C HIS A 160 9.83 3.13 -14.96
N GLY A 161 10.89 3.95 -15.03
CA GLY A 161 10.81 5.40 -14.90
C GLY A 161 10.53 5.94 -13.49
N ARG A 162 10.44 5.08 -12.47
CA ARG A 162 10.18 5.48 -11.06
C ARG A 162 11.16 4.88 -10.04
N GLY A 163 12.29 4.33 -10.52
CA GLY A 163 13.34 3.76 -9.67
C GLY A 163 12.95 2.41 -9.06
N ILE A 164 13.45 2.15 -7.85
CA ILE A 164 13.23 0.91 -7.10
C ILE A 164 12.40 1.23 -5.86
N TYR A 165 11.30 0.50 -5.67
CA TYR A 165 10.52 0.53 -4.44
C TYR A 165 10.82 -0.70 -3.61
N VAL A 166 10.72 -0.57 -2.29
CA VAL A 166 10.82 -1.70 -1.36
C VAL A 166 9.55 -1.72 -0.53
N LEU A 167 8.83 -2.85 -0.56
CA LEU A 167 7.84 -3.15 0.46
C LEU A 167 8.57 -3.78 1.64
N ASP A 168 8.69 -3.01 2.71
CA ASP A 168 9.38 -3.44 3.92
C ASP A 168 8.56 -4.52 4.61
N ASN A 169 9.20 -5.64 4.93
CA ASN A 169 8.69 -6.69 5.79
C ASN A 169 7.31 -7.24 5.38
N LEU A 170 7.33 -8.25 4.52
CA LEU A 170 6.18 -9.02 4.07
C LEU A 170 5.47 -9.81 5.18
N SER A 171 5.97 -9.86 6.42
CA SER A 171 5.34 -10.65 7.48
C SER A 171 3.88 -10.28 7.74
N SER A 172 3.51 -9.01 7.56
CA SER A 172 2.11 -8.57 7.68
C SER A 172 1.22 -9.14 6.58
N LEU A 173 1.70 -9.16 5.33
CA LEU A 173 0.98 -9.77 4.21
C LEU A 173 0.93 -11.29 4.34
N ARG A 174 2.01 -11.92 4.82
CA ARG A 174 2.03 -13.36 5.11
C ARG A 174 1.04 -13.74 6.20
N ALA A 175 0.92 -12.93 7.25
CA ALA A 175 -0.06 -13.12 8.31
C ALA A 175 -1.49 -12.94 7.78
N LEU A 176 -1.72 -11.91 6.95
CA LEU A 176 -3.01 -11.65 6.32
C LEU A 176 -3.44 -12.80 5.39
N ALA A 177 -2.54 -13.33 4.56
CA ALA A 177 -2.82 -14.46 3.68
C ALA A 177 -3.17 -15.75 4.44
N LYS A 178 -2.66 -15.93 5.67
CA LYS A 178 -2.99 -17.07 6.53
C LYS A 178 -4.22 -16.85 7.41
N SER A 179 -4.81 -15.65 7.36
CA SER A 179 -5.92 -15.28 8.24
C SER A 179 -7.26 -15.66 7.66
N ASP A 180 -8.20 -15.99 8.54
CA ASP A 180 -9.61 -16.13 8.19
C ASP A 180 -10.24 -14.75 7.97
N LEU A 181 -10.27 -14.30 6.72
CA LEU A 181 -10.79 -12.99 6.30
C LEU A 181 -12.32 -12.89 6.39
N SER A 182 -13.02 -13.96 6.80
CA SER A 182 -14.46 -13.89 7.08
C SER A 182 -14.78 -13.10 8.36
N LYS A 183 -13.81 -12.99 9.28
CA LYS A 183 -13.89 -12.25 10.54
C LYS A 183 -13.95 -10.75 10.28
N ASP A 184 -14.86 -10.06 10.98
CA ASP A 184 -15.05 -8.62 10.86
C ASP A 184 -13.78 -7.81 11.18
N VAL A 185 -13.09 -8.21 12.25
CA VAL A 185 -11.89 -7.54 12.76
C VAL A 185 -10.88 -8.60 13.17
N ILE A 186 -9.62 -8.40 12.79
CA ILE A 186 -8.49 -9.23 13.23
C ILE A 186 -7.43 -8.28 13.77
N PHE A 187 -7.07 -8.41 15.06
CA PHE A 187 -5.93 -7.70 15.63
C PHE A 187 -4.71 -8.63 15.60
N TYR A 188 -3.69 -8.30 14.81
CA TYR A 188 -2.50 -9.13 14.65
C TYR A 188 -1.60 -9.08 15.89
N PRO A 189 -0.83 -10.14 16.17
CA PRO A 189 0.13 -10.16 17.28
C PRO A 189 1.08 -8.96 17.26
N VAL A 190 1.10 -8.17 18.35
CA VAL A 190 2.04 -7.07 18.53
C VAL A 190 3.42 -7.64 18.87
N LYS A 191 4.40 -7.37 18.02
CA LYS A 191 5.77 -7.86 18.21
C LYS A 191 6.49 -7.04 19.29
N PRO A 192 7.37 -7.65 20.10
CA PRO A 192 8.33 -6.91 20.90
C PRO A 192 9.12 -5.93 20.01
N PHE A 193 9.35 -4.72 20.52
CA PHE A 193 10.06 -3.69 19.80
C PHE A 193 11.38 -3.38 20.50
N VAL A 194 12.48 -3.58 19.79
CA VAL A 194 13.81 -3.16 20.22
C VAL A 194 13.90 -1.65 20.04
N TYR A 195 14.16 -0.92 21.13
CA TYR A 195 14.10 0.54 21.15
C TYR A 195 15.02 1.13 20.07
N ASP A 196 14.44 1.93 19.18
CA ASP A 196 15.15 2.55 18.08
C ASP A 196 14.44 3.85 17.71
N VAL A 197 15.17 4.74 17.06
CA VAL A 197 14.66 6.00 16.54
C VAL A 197 15.28 6.26 15.17
N SER A 198 14.53 6.93 14.30
CA SER A 198 15.08 7.31 13.00
C SER A 198 16.35 8.15 13.20
N PRO A 199 17.44 7.87 12.45
CA PRO A 199 18.59 8.75 12.44
C PRO A 199 18.15 10.15 11.98
N GLN A 200 18.66 11.18 12.65
CA GLN A 200 18.53 12.55 12.18
C GLN A 200 19.76 12.88 11.35
N THR A 201 19.56 13.08 10.05
CA THR A 201 20.59 13.60 9.16
C THR A 201 20.39 15.12 9.01
N PRO A 202 21.45 15.91 8.80
CA PRO A 202 21.30 17.31 8.40
C PRO A 202 20.36 17.41 7.19
N SER A 203 19.45 18.39 7.19
CA SER A 203 18.61 18.67 6.03
C SER A 203 19.48 19.03 4.82
N GLY A 204 19.10 18.53 3.64
CA GLY A 204 19.72 18.96 2.39
C GLY A 204 19.55 20.46 2.18
N TYR A 205 20.50 21.10 1.51
CA TYR A 205 20.31 22.48 1.04
C TYR A 205 19.48 22.46 -0.24
N GLY A 206 18.57 23.42 -0.42
CA GLY A 206 17.45 23.37 -1.39
C GLY A 206 17.81 23.22 -2.87
N ASN A 207 19.08 23.35 -3.27
CA ASN A 207 19.54 23.09 -4.65
C ASN A 207 20.02 21.63 -4.88
N LEU A 208 20.02 20.79 -3.83
CA LEU A 208 20.34 19.36 -3.90
C LEU A 208 19.11 18.47 -3.64
N GLU A 209 17.94 19.06 -3.43
CA GLU A 209 16.71 18.33 -3.14
C GLU A 209 16.00 17.90 -4.43
N GLY A 210 16.24 16.65 -4.84
CA GLY A 210 15.41 15.95 -5.82
C GLY A 210 14.21 15.25 -5.19
N TRP A 211 13.49 14.42 -5.97
CA TRP A 211 12.46 13.54 -5.42
C TRP A 211 13.08 12.60 -4.38
N THR A 212 12.53 12.60 -3.17
CA THR A 212 12.94 11.70 -2.08
C THR A 212 11.83 10.72 -1.75
N ALA A 213 12.21 9.51 -1.34
CA ALA A 213 11.30 8.54 -0.76
C ALA A 213 11.47 8.54 0.77
N GLY A 214 10.38 8.23 1.48
CA GLY A 214 10.46 8.03 2.92
C GLY A 214 11.37 6.84 3.26
N ASN A 215 12.16 6.98 4.32
CA ASN A 215 12.92 5.87 4.87
C ASN A 215 12.00 4.89 5.62
N LYS A 216 12.50 3.67 5.80
CA LYS A 216 11.90 2.67 6.70
C LYS A 216 11.55 3.29 8.06
N THR A 217 10.35 3.02 8.55
CA THR A 217 9.89 3.51 9.85
C THR A 217 10.45 2.65 10.98
N TYR A 218 11.04 3.29 11.99
CA TYR A 218 11.63 2.65 13.18
C TYR A 218 10.75 2.87 14.42
N LEU A 219 9.52 2.34 14.39
CA LEU A 219 8.55 2.51 15.47
C LEU A 219 7.74 1.22 15.68
N PRO A 220 7.26 0.94 16.91
CA PRO A 220 6.29 -0.13 17.15
C PRO A 220 5.05 0.09 16.28
N ALA A 221 4.57 -1.00 15.67
CA ALA A 221 3.41 -0.97 14.80
C ALA A 221 2.29 -1.84 15.36
N PHE A 222 1.07 -1.32 15.33
CA PHE A 222 -0.16 -2.06 15.60
C PHE A 222 -0.86 -2.30 14.27
N GLU A 223 -1.06 -3.58 13.96
CA GLU A 223 -1.62 -4.03 12.69
C GLU A 223 -2.95 -4.71 12.92
N TYR A 224 -3.95 -4.36 12.12
CA TYR A 224 -5.28 -4.98 12.19
C TYR A 224 -5.94 -5.00 10.82
N PHE A 225 -6.78 -6.00 10.59
CA PHE A 225 -7.60 -6.12 9.40
C PHE A 225 -9.05 -5.75 9.71
N LEU A 226 -9.67 -5.00 8.80
CA LEU A 226 -11.11 -4.74 8.79
C LEU A 226 -11.71 -5.37 7.53
N LYS A 227 -12.70 -6.25 7.71
CA LYS A 227 -13.41 -6.86 6.57
C LYS A 227 -14.08 -5.82 5.69
N GLU A 228 -14.67 -4.81 6.30
CA GLU A 228 -15.28 -3.67 5.63
C GLU A 228 -14.79 -2.35 6.22
N ARG A 229 -14.97 -1.25 5.47
CA ARG A 229 -14.65 0.09 5.96
C ARG A 229 -15.48 0.39 7.21
N SER A 230 -14.83 0.86 8.28
CA SER A 230 -15.52 1.25 9.51
C SER A 230 -16.09 2.67 9.39
N SER A 231 -17.35 2.86 9.78
CA SER A 231 -17.93 4.19 10.03
C SER A 231 -17.61 4.72 11.43
N LEU A 232 -17.22 3.83 12.35
CA LEU A 232 -16.81 4.16 13.71
C LEU A 232 -15.32 4.47 13.76
N ALA A 233 -14.94 5.34 14.70
CA ALA A 233 -13.53 5.62 14.98
C ALA A 233 -12.84 4.37 15.54
N VAL A 234 -11.67 4.05 14.98
CA VAL A 234 -10.76 3.05 15.54
C VAL A 234 -9.81 3.76 16.50
N LYS A 235 -9.78 3.34 17.76
CA LYS A 235 -8.87 3.89 18.78
C LYS A 235 -7.92 2.80 19.24
N ILE A 236 -6.65 3.16 19.40
CA ILE A 236 -5.63 2.28 19.99
C ILE A 236 -5.11 2.96 21.25
N MET A 237 -5.37 2.35 22.39
CA MET A 237 -4.96 2.86 23.70
C MET A 237 -3.80 2.03 24.21
N ILE A 238 -2.76 2.70 24.69
CA ILE A 238 -1.57 2.05 25.24
C ILE A 238 -1.54 2.28 26.74
N TYR A 239 -1.33 1.19 27.48
CA TYR A 239 -1.25 1.18 28.93
C TYR A 239 0.13 0.71 29.39
N ASP A 240 0.63 1.31 30.47
CA ASP A 240 1.83 0.85 31.15
C ASP A 240 1.56 -0.42 31.99
N SER A 241 2.61 -0.97 32.61
CA SER A 241 2.50 -2.16 33.48
C SER A 241 1.68 -1.94 34.74
N LYS A 242 1.37 -0.69 35.11
CA LYS A 242 0.54 -0.33 36.27
C LYS A 242 -0.93 -0.15 35.88
N GLY A 243 -1.27 -0.26 34.60
CA GLY A 243 -2.62 -0.05 34.08
C GLY A 243 -2.97 1.41 33.82
N ASN A 244 -2.00 2.33 33.87
CA ASN A 244 -2.23 3.72 33.48
C ASN A 244 -2.25 3.81 31.95
N LYS A 245 -3.25 4.50 31.40
CA LYS A 245 -3.28 4.82 29.97
C LYS A 245 -2.27 5.92 29.68
N ILE A 246 -1.27 5.62 28.86
CA ILE A 246 -0.18 6.55 28.54
C ILE A 246 -0.32 7.20 27.17
N LYS A 247 -1.03 6.57 26.22
CA LYS A 247 -1.18 7.11 24.86
C LYS A 247 -2.53 6.73 24.26
N ASP A 248 -3.10 7.67 23.50
CA ASP A 248 -4.24 7.44 22.62
C ASP A 248 -3.81 7.66 21.17
N LEU A 249 -3.99 6.66 20.31
CA LEU A 249 -3.72 6.72 18.88
C LEU A 249 -5.00 6.57 18.08
N ASN A 250 -5.08 7.27 16.96
CA ASN A 250 -6.16 7.11 15.99
C ASN A 250 -5.78 6.04 14.98
N GLY A 251 -6.68 5.07 14.78
CA GLY A 251 -6.55 4.06 13.75
C GLY A 251 -7.17 4.49 12.42
N GLY A 252 -6.66 3.92 11.33
CA GLY A 252 -7.31 3.93 10.03
C GLY A 252 -8.63 3.15 10.04
N THR A 253 -9.59 3.64 9.26
CA THR A 253 -10.93 3.05 9.14
C THR A 253 -11.12 2.31 7.82
N ALA A 254 -10.07 2.20 7.00
CA ALA A 254 -10.13 1.62 5.66
C ALA A 254 -10.38 0.11 5.71
N LYS A 255 -11.10 -0.40 4.71
CA LYS A 255 -11.20 -1.85 4.44
C LYS A 255 -9.80 -2.43 4.21
N GLY A 256 -9.55 -3.62 4.73
CA GLY A 256 -8.28 -4.33 4.58
C GLY A 256 -7.32 -4.13 5.75
N LEU A 257 -6.03 -4.32 5.47
CA LEU A 257 -4.97 -4.23 6.45
C LEU A 257 -4.64 -2.76 6.76
N ASN A 258 -4.72 -2.40 8.04
CA ASN A 258 -4.37 -1.09 8.59
C ASN A 258 -3.16 -1.24 9.50
N LYS A 259 -2.32 -0.19 9.55
CA LYS A 259 -1.09 -0.13 10.33
C LYS A 259 -0.96 1.22 11.00
N VAL A 260 -0.72 1.23 12.30
CA VAL A 260 -0.58 2.45 13.11
C VAL A 260 0.71 2.38 13.90
N TYR A 261 1.52 3.43 13.83
CA TYR A 261 2.78 3.50 14.57
C TYR A 261 2.59 4.23 15.90
N TRP A 262 3.32 3.77 16.92
CA TRP A 262 3.47 4.48 18.18
C TRP A 262 4.79 5.25 18.20
N GLY A 263 4.75 6.56 18.46
CA GLY A 263 5.93 7.41 18.55
C GLY A 263 6.87 7.15 19.74
N LEU A 264 6.65 6.08 20.50
CA LEU A 264 7.35 5.77 21.76
C LEU A 264 7.19 6.86 22.83
N ASP A 265 6.16 7.68 22.72
CA ASP A 265 5.89 8.81 23.60
C ASP A 265 4.55 8.64 24.30
N GLN A 266 4.38 9.31 25.44
CA GLN A 266 3.10 9.42 26.13
C GLN A 266 2.24 10.53 25.49
N ASN A 267 1.01 10.71 25.97
CA ASN A 267 0.23 11.91 25.64
C ASN A 267 0.98 13.15 26.15
N PRO A 268 0.96 14.26 25.40
CA PRO A 268 1.58 15.51 25.86
C PRO A 268 0.88 16.05 27.11
N CYS A 269 1.59 16.89 27.86
CA CYS A 269 1.02 17.59 29.01
C CYS A 269 -0.07 18.58 28.54
N LYS A 270 -0.91 19.00 29.48
CA LYS A 270 -1.76 20.18 29.28
C LYS A 270 -0.91 21.44 29.39
N VAL A 271 -1.20 22.43 28.55
CA VAL A 271 -0.48 23.71 28.53
C VAL A 271 -1.40 24.90 28.77
N ALA A 272 -0.94 25.83 29.62
CA ALA A 272 -1.65 27.05 29.96
C ALA A 272 -1.98 27.90 28.73
N THR A 273 -3.17 28.53 28.75
CA THR A 273 -3.58 29.50 27.72
C THR A 273 -2.62 30.70 27.72
N GLY A 274 -2.06 31.05 26.55
CA GLY A 274 -1.03 32.10 26.42
C GLY A 274 0.40 31.56 26.26
N GLY A 275 0.65 30.27 26.55
CA GLY A 275 1.91 29.60 26.18
C GLY A 275 2.05 29.32 24.67
N PHE A 276 1.01 29.64 23.89
CA PHE A 276 0.96 29.46 22.45
C PHE A 276 1.17 30.81 21.76
N THR A 277 2.43 31.12 21.43
CA THR A 277 2.76 32.23 20.53
C THR A 277 3.08 31.66 19.16
N ALA A 278 2.35 32.08 18.12
CA ALA A 278 2.64 31.67 16.75
C ALA A 278 4.11 32.04 16.40
N GLY A 279 4.92 31.06 16.01
CA GLY A 279 6.35 31.23 15.72
C GLY A 279 7.32 31.01 16.91
N SER A 280 6.86 30.71 18.12
CA SER A 280 7.73 30.39 19.26
C SER A 280 8.22 28.93 19.24
N PRO A 281 9.47 28.62 19.63
CA PRO A 281 9.96 27.24 19.81
C PRO A 281 9.10 26.40 20.77
N VAL A 282 8.34 27.06 21.66
CA VAL A 282 7.39 26.43 22.58
C VAL A 282 6.27 25.68 21.85
N LEU A 283 5.94 26.06 20.60
CA LEU A 283 4.97 25.36 19.73
C LEU A 283 5.21 23.85 19.62
N PHE A 284 6.47 23.42 19.68
CA PHE A 284 6.86 22.02 19.43
C PHE A 284 7.14 21.24 20.72
N ALA A 285 7.46 21.90 21.83
CA ALA A 285 7.77 21.24 23.10
C ALA A 285 6.50 20.77 23.84
N SER A 286 5.35 21.41 23.59
CA SER A 286 4.06 21.06 24.20
C SER A 286 3.29 19.96 23.46
N VAL A 287 3.79 19.47 22.32
CA VAL A 287 3.08 18.49 21.47
C VAL A 287 3.66 17.08 21.52
N ILE A 288 4.86 16.89 22.10
CA ILE A 288 5.51 15.58 22.23
C ILE A 288 5.56 15.19 23.69
N GLY A 289 4.94 14.07 24.04
CA GLY A 289 4.96 13.57 25.41
C GLY A 289 6.30 12.96 25.81
N PRO A 290 6.52 12.71 27.11
CA PRO A 290 7.68 11.98 27.61
C PRO A 290 7.84 10.64 26.89
N ARG A 291 9.08 10.26 26.59
CA ARG A 291 9.36 8.94 25.98
C ARG A 291 9.06 7.81 26.96
N ALA A 292 8.43 6.76 26.47
CA ALA A 292 8.10 5.58 27.24
C ALA A 292 9.38 4.82 27.64
N PRO A 293 9.55 4.44 28.91
CA PRO A 293 10.71 3.65 29.35
C PRO A 293 10.67 2.21 28.80
N ILE A 294 11.78 1.49 28.94
CA ILE A 294 11.82 0.03 28.69
C ILE A 294 10.84 -0.67 29.64
N GLY A 295 10.09 -1.65 29.13
CA GLY A 295 9.12 -2.36 29.96
C GLY A 295 8.04 -3.09 29.17
N THR A 296 7.05 -3.57 29.93
CA THR A 296 5.87 -4.26 29.38
C THR A 296 4.71 -3.28 29.28
N TYR A 297 4.01 -3.35 28.16
CA TYR A 297 2.88 -2.48 27.81
C TYR A 297 1.70 -3.32 27.34
N LYS A 298 0.51 -2.74 27.39
CA LYS A 298 -0.72 -3.33 26.84
C LYS A 298 -1.32 -2.40 25.79
N ALA A 299 -1.58 -2.92 24.60
CA ALA A 299 -2.32 -2.24 23.55
C ALA A 299 -3.76 -2.72 23.54
N VAL A 300 -4.71 -1.78 23.50
CA VAL A 300 -6.16 -2.04 23.42
C VAL A 300 -6.71 -1.36 22.18
N ILE A 301 -7.14 -2.13 21.19
CA ILE A 301 -7.87 -1.61 20.02
C ILE A 301 -9.36 -1.63 20.34
N SER A 302 -10.04 -0.51 20.14
CA SER A 302 -11.48 -0.33 20.34
C SER A 302 -12.15 0.17 19.08
N ILE A 303 -13.25 -0.48 18.68
CA ILE A 303 -14.09 -0.12 17.52
C ILE A 303 -15.56 -0.28 17.94
N GLY A 304 -16.21 0.83 18.32
CA GLY A 304 -17.48 0.74 19.03
C GLY A 304 -17.32 -0.08 20.31
N ASP A 305 -18.15 -1.12 20.45
CA ASP A 305 -18.14 -2.02 21.61
C ASP A 305 -17.09 -3.14 21.50
N LYS A 306 -16.54 -3.39 20.31
CA LYS A 306 -15.52 -4.43 20.11
C LYS A 306 -14.18 -3.95 20.66
N LYS A 307 -13.58 -4.74 21.56
CA LYS A 307 -12.28 -4.48 22.16
C LYS A 307 -11.36 -5.69 22.01
N PHE A 308 -10.10 -5.42 21.67
CA PHE A 308 -9.06 -6.42 21.52
C PHE A 308 -7.82 -5.97 22.29
N GLU A 309 -7.28 -6.82 23.15
CA GLU A 309 -6.15 -6.48 24.02
C GLU A 309 -4.97 -7.40 23.77
N GLN A 310 -3.75 -6.84 23.77
CA GLN A 310 -2.51 -7.60 23.70
C GLN A 310 -1.40 -6.94 24.50
N SER A 311 -0.56 -7.76 25.13
CA SER A 311 0.66 -7.30 25.79
C SER A 311 1.86 -7.36 24.84
N PHE A 312 2.77 -6.40 24.96
CA PHE A 312 4.01 -6.36 24.21
C PHE A 312 5.14 -5.73 25.04
N GLN A 313 6.37 -5.88 24.58
CA GLN A 313 7.56 -5.40 25.29
C GLN A 313 8.31 -4.35 24.47
N LEU A 314 8.75 -3.30 25.14
CA LEU A 314 9.85 -2.45 24.68
C LEU A 314 11.15 -3.02 25.25
N LEU A 315 12.08 -3.38 24.37
CA LEU A 315 13.35 -4.01 24.68
C LEU A 315 14.50 -3.03 24.51
N GLU A 316 15.59 -3.24 25.25
CA GLU A 316 16.79 -2.41 25.15
C GLU A 316 17.48 -2.54 23.78
N ASN A 317 18.23 -1.51 23.41
CA ASN A 317 19.15 -1.54 22.29
C ASN A 317 20.51 -0.93 22.70
N PRO A 318 21.34 -1.69 23.43
CA PRO A 318 22.63 -1.20 23.94
C PRO A 318 23.59 -0.75 22.83
N ALA A 319 23.52 -1.40 21.65
CA ALA A 319 24.35 -1.05 20.50
C ALA A 319 24.12 0.39 19.99
N LYS A 320 22.91 0.94 20.19
CA LYS A 320 22.58 2.34 19.89
C LYS A 320 22.51 3.22 21.15
N GLY A 321 22.96 2.71 22.30
CA GLY A 321 22.98 3.43 23.57
C GLY A 321 21.63 3.52 24.29
N PHE A 322 20.61 2.78 23.87
CA PHE A 322 19.29 2.73 24.50
C PHE A 322 19.21 1.63 25.57
N THR A 323 19.79 1.88 26.74
CA THR A 323 19.67 0.99 27.91
C THR A 323 18.49 1.42 28.79
N ALA A 324 17.92 0.50 29.60
CA ALA A 324 16.81 0.84 30.50
C ALA A 324 17.21 1.96 31.47
N ALA A 325 18.41 1.94 32.02
CA ALA A 325 18.89 2.98 32.94
C ALA A 325 18.92 4.37 32.30
N LYS A 326 19.40 4.49 31.05
CA LYS A 326 19.45 5.77 30.34
C LYS A 326 18.05 6.27 29.97
N LEU A 327 17.20 5.39 29.47
CA LEU A 327 15.83 5.75 29.10
C LEU A 327 14.98 6.09 30.32
N ASP A 328 15.17 5.40 31.45
CA ASP A 328 14.52 5.74 32.72
C ASP A 328 15.00 7.08 33.28
N LEU A 329 16.32 7.37 33.19
CA LEU A 329 16.85 8.69 33.56
C LEU A 329 16.24 9.81 32.70
N LEU A 330 16.21 9.63 31.38
CA LEU A 330 15.59 10.57 30.44
C LEU A 330 14.11 10.76 30.79
N PHE A 331 13.38 9.67 30.99
CA PHE A 331 11.97 9.70 31.36
C PHE A 331 11.75 10.49 32.65
N LYS A 332 12.50 10.22 33.71
CA LYS A 332 12.43 10.96 34.99
C LYS A 332 12.69 12.46 34.80
N GLN A 333 13.68 12.83 33.99
CA GLN A 333 13.99 14.23 33.71
C GLN A 333 12.86 14.92 32.94
N THR A 334 12.33 14.27 31.89
CA THR A 334 11.21 14.82 31.11
C THR A 334 9.93 14.90 31.94
N MET A 335 9.67 13.92 32.81
CA MET A 335 8.50 13.93 33.69
C MET A 335 8.52 15.09 34.69
N ARG A 336 9.70 15.53 35.16
CA ARG A 336 9.79 16.72 36.02
C ARG A 336 9.29 17.97 35.29
N LEU A 337 9.68 18.15 34.03
CA LEU A 337 9.20 19.27 33.21
C LEU A 337 7.72 19.15 32.89
N PHE A 338 7.25 17.94 32.58
CA PHE A 338 5.84 17.63 32.36
C PHE A 338 4.98 18.06 33.55
N THR A 339 5.36 17.66 34.77
CA THR A 339 4.60 18.00 35.99
C THR A 339 4.51 19.51 36.19
N VAL A 340 5.62 20.22 36.04
CA VAL A 340 5.65 21.70 36.20
C VAL A 340 4.75 22.38 35.16
N GLN A 341 4.72 21.87 33.92
CA GLN A 341 3.83 22.40 32.88
C GLN A 341 2.35 22.16 33.18
N GLU A 342 2.00 20.98 33.69
CA GLU A 342 0.61 20.71 34.11
C GLU A 342 0.18 21.55 35.30
N GLU A 343 1.06 21.73 36.30
CA GLU A 343 0.80 22.61 37.45
C GLU A 343 0.55 24.06 36.99
N LEU A 344 1.37 24.57 36.08
CA LEU A 344 1.18 25.89 35.49
C LEU A 344 -0.15 25.98 34.71
N TYR A 345 -0.50 24.94 33.95
CA TYR A 345 -1.80 24.88 33.27
C TYR A 345 -2.96 25.01 34.25
N TYR A 346 -3.01 24.19 35.30
CA TYR A 346 -4.12 24.22 36.26
C TYR A 346 -4.17 25.52 37.04
N LEU A 347 -3.01 26.12 37.34
CA LEU A 347 -2.95 27.45 37.97
C LEU A 347 -3.59 28.51 37.07
N VAL A 348 -3.19 28.59 35.80
CA VAL A 348 -3.70 29.57 34.84
C VAL A 348 -5.19 29.32 34.52
N ASP A 349 -5.60 28.08 34.35
CA ASP A 349 -7.00 27.70 34.12
C ASP A 349 -7.89 28.11 35.31
N SER A 350 -7.42 27.87 36.54
CA SER A 350 -8.12 28.29 37.77
C SER A 350 -8.24 29.82 37.87
N LEU A 351 -7.17 30.56 37.59
CA LEU A 351 -7.17 32.03 37.55
C LEU A 351 -8.20 32.54 36.51
N ASN A 352 -8.14 32.03 35.28
CA ASN A 352 -9.05 32.44 34.19
C ASN A 352 -10.52 32.14 34.52
N LYS A 353 -10.82 30.98 35.11
CA LYS A 353 -12.18 30.62 35.53
C LYS A 353 -12.69 31.58 36.61
N ARG A 354 -11.86 31.91 37.59
CA ARG A 354 -12.22 32.84 38.67
C ARG A 354 -12.47 34.25 38.15
N MET A 355 -11.61 34.74 37.25
CA MET A 355 -11.79 36.03 36.58
C MET A 355 -13.07 36.06 35.74
N THR A 356 -13.33 35.00 34.98
CA THR A 356 -14.55 34.89 34.15
C THR A 356 -15.81 34.90 35.02
N ALA A 357 -15.78 34.22 36.17
CA ALA A 357 -16.88 34.24 37.12
C ALA A 357 -17.14 35.65 37.66
N ILE A 358 -16.09 36.38 38.08
CA ILE A 358 -16.23 37.76 38.57
C ILE A 358 -16.70 38.71 37.46
N LYS A 359 -16.19 38.58 36.23
CA LYS A 359 -16.60 39.41 35.07
C LYS A 359 -18.08 39.26 34.71
N LYS A 360 -18.70 38.12 35.05
CA LYS A 360 -20.14 37.84 34.79
C LYS A 360 -21.08 38.46 35.82
N ILE A 361 -20.57 39.01 36.93
CA ILE A 361 -21.40 39.68 37.94
C ILE A 361 -21.83 41.04 37.38
N GLU A 362 -23.14 41.27 37.25
CA GLU A 362 -23.72 42.49 36.64
C GLU A 362 -23.38 43.77 37.42
N THR A 363 -23.40 43.71 38.75
CA THR A 363 -23.01 44.83 39.62
C THR A 363 -21.97 44.34 40.62
N ARG A 364 -20.70 44.69 40.39
CA ARG A 364 -19.58 44.24 41.21
C ARG A 364 -19.40 45.13 42.43
N THR A 365 -19.03 44.51 43.54
CA THR A 365 -18.55 45.20 44.74
C THR A 365 -17.12 45.71 44.53
N ALA A 366 -16.70 46.71 45.31
CA ALA A 366 -15.32 47.21 45.27
C ALA A 366 -14.27 46.12 45.59
N ALA A 367 -14.64 45.13 46.42
CA ALA A 367 -13.78 43.99 46.72
C ALA A 367 -13.61 43.06 45.52
N GLU A 368 -14.67 42.82 44.75
CA GLU A 368 -14.65 42.03 43.52
C GLU A 368 -13.86 42.75 42.41
N GLU A 369 -14.01 44.07 42.27
CA GLU A 369 -13.22 44.88 41.33
C GLU A 369 -11.72 44.82 41.67
N LYS A 370 -11.37 44.96 42.95
CA LYS A 370 -9.98 44.85 43.43
C LYS A 370 -9.41 43.45 43.20
N THR A 371 -10.20 42.42 43.49
CA THR A 371 -9.80 41.03 43.25
C THR A 371 -9.58 40.79 41.75
N LEU A 372 -10.45 41.34 40.89
CA LEU A 372 -10.30 41.23 39.45
C LEU A 372 -9.02 41.89 38.95
N GLN A 373 -8.70 43.10 39.42
CA GLN A 373 -7.46 43.80 39.07
C GLN A 373 -6.21 43.05 39.54
N GLN A 374 -6.24 42.49 40.76
CA GLN A 374 -5.15 41.65 41.25
C GLN A 374 -4.96 40.40 40.38
N LEU A 375 -6.04 39.71 40.02
CA LEU A 375 -5.97 38.54 39.15
C LEU A 375 -5.51 38.90 37.73
N ASP A 376 -5.98 40.01 37.15
CA ASP A 376 -5.51 40.51 35.84
C ASP A 376 -4.00 40.87 35.89
N SER A 377 -3.46 41.33 37.03
CA SER A 377 -2.02 41.64 37.17
C SER A 377 -1.09 40.42 37.29
N LEU A 378 -1.65 39.25 37.61
CA LEU A 378 -0.90 37.99 37.72
C LEU A 378 -0.81 37.24 36.38
N ARG A 379 -1.54 37.73 35.37
CA ARG A 379 -1.53 37.22 34.01
C ARG A 379 -0.42 37.89 33.21
#